data_AF-A0A258D211-F1
#
_entry.id   AF-A0A258D211-F1
#
_cell.length_a   1.000
_cell.length_b   1.000
_cell.length_c   1.000
_cell.angle_alpha   90.00
_cell.angle_beta   90.00
_cell.angle_gamma   90.00
#
_symmetry.space_group_name_H-M   'P 1'
#
loop_
_entity.id
_entity.type
_entity.pdbx_description
1 polymer ?
#
loop_
_entity_poly.entity_id
_entity_poly.type
_entity_poly.pdbx_seq_one_letter_code
_entity_poly.pdbx_strand_id
1 'polypeptide(L)' 'MTTGLPKMRVGLLGAGRIGRIHGLNVAARADAELVALTDALPAAAAALAAETGARATSTEAILSDAGID' A
#
# COMPACT_ATOMS: atom_id res chain seq x y z
N MET A 1 -13.01 4.48 23.35
CA MET A 1 -12.48 5.48 22.40
C MET A 1 -11.03 5.12 22.15
N THR A 2 -10.72 4.53 21.00
CA THR A 2 -9.34 4.14 20.66
C THR A 2 -8.56 5.37 20.21
N THR A 3 -7.88 6.02 21.14
CA THR A 3 -7.00 7.16 20.88
C THR A 3 -5.70 6.67 20.24
N GLY A 4 -5.76 6.31 18.96
CA GLY A 4 -4.58 6.19 18.11
C GLY A 4 -4.42 7.49 17.33
N LEU A 5 -3.18 7.96 17.16
CA LEU A 5 -2.86 9.00 16.18
C LEU A 5 -3.38 8.56 14.80
N PRO A 6 -3.81 9.48 13.93
CA PRO A 6 -4.21 9.13 12.57
C PRO A 6 -3.05 8.39 11.88
N LYS A 7 -3.34 7.23 11.27
CA LYS A 7 -2.34 6.46 10.53
C LYS A 7 -2.06 7.13 9.19
N MET A 8 -0.80 7.19 8.80
CA MET A 8 -0.40 7.62 7.46
C MET A 8 -0.80 6.54 6.43
N ARG A 9 -1.63 6.91 5.46
CA ARG A 9 -2.18 6.03 4.43
C ARG A 9 -1.29 6.08 3.20
N VAL A 10 -0.58 4.99 2.91
CA VAL A 10 0.48 4.95 1.90
C VAL A 10 0.01 4.21 0.63
N GLY A 11 0.32 4.81 -0.52
CA GLY A 11 0.25 4.16 -1.83
C GLY A 11 1.63 3.68 -2.31
N LEU A 12 1.72 2.48 -2.89
CA LEU A 12 2.97 1.90 -3.36
C LEU A 12 2.99 1.73 -4.90
N LEU A 13 3.95 2.37 -5.56
CA LEU A 13 4.20 2.21 -6.99
C LEU A 13 5.36 1.22 -7.20
N GLY A 14 5.04 -0.01 -7.57
CA GLY A 14 5.97 -1.12 -7.73
C GLY A 14 5.91 -2.11 -6.56
N ALA A 15 5.67 -3.39 -6.88
CA ALA A 15 5.62 -4.54 -5.98
C ALA A 15 6.73 -5.58 -6.27
N GLY A 16 7.77 -5.19 -7.02
CA GLY A 16 9.01 -5.97 -7.14
C GLY A 16 9.76 -6.09 -5.81
N ARG A 17 10.97 -6.69 -5.82
CA ARG A 17 11.74 -7.01 -4.59
C ARG A 17 11.81 -5.86 -3.55
N ILE A 18 12.17 -4.65 -3.97
CA ILE A 18 12.30 -3.49 -3.07
C ILE A 18 10.92 -2.99 -2.63
N GLY A 19 9.98 -2.87 -3.56
CA GLY A 19 8.60 -2.47 -3.26
C GLY A 19 7.95 -3.40 -2.24
N ARG A 20 8.17 -4.72 -2.35
CA ARG A 20 7.66 -5.72 -1.43
C ARG A 20 8.23 -5.57 -0.01
N ILE A 21 9.54 -5.31 0.12
CA ILE A 21 10.17 -5.06 1.43
C ILE A 21 9.55 -3.81 2.08
N HIS A 22 9.44 -2.71 1.35
CA HIS A 22 8.85 -1.48 1.90
C HIS A 22 7.36 -1.61 2.19
N GLY A 23 6.59 -2.24 1.29
CA GLY A 23 5.16 -2.47 1.48
C GLY A 23 4.85 -3.31 2.72
N LEU A 24 5.60 -4.40 2.93
CA LEU A 24 5.48 -5.21 4.15
C LEU A 24 5.87 -4.43 5.41
N ASN A 25 6.95 -3.63 5.34
CA ASN A 25 7.37 -2.80 6.47
C ASN A 25 6.29 -1.76 6.82
N VAL A 26 5.67 -1.12 5.82
CA VAL A 26 4.55 -0.20 6.03
C VAL A 26 3.36 -0.92 6.68
N ALA A 27 2.98 -2.09 6.17
CA ALA A 27 1.86 -2.87 6.70
C ALA A 27 2.07 -3.33 8.16
N ALA A 28 3.31 -3.49 8.60
CA ALA A 28 3.65 -3.90 9.97
C ALA A 28 3.68 -2.74 10.99
N ARG A 29 3.56 -1.47 10.55
CA ARG A 29 3.64 -0.30 11.43
C ARG A 29 2.30 0.01 12.09
N ALA A 30 2.34 0.47 13.34
CA ALA A 30 1.14 0.90 14.05
C ALA A 30 0.64 2.28 13.61
N ASP A 31 1.51 3.12 13.07
CA ASP A 31 1.26 4.51 12.66
C ASP A 31 1.13 4.70 11.14
N ALA A 32 1.11 3.61 10.37
CA ALA A 32 0.93 3.64 8.93
C ALA A 32 0.04 2.49 8.44
N GLU A 33 -0.45 2.62 7.22
CA GLU A 33 -1.26 1.61 6.55
C GLU A 33 -0.95 1.60 5.05
N LEU A 34 -0.66 0.42 4.48
CA LEU A 34 -0.54 0.27 3.04
C LEU A 34 -1.95 0.09 2.47
N VAL A 35 -2.50 1.14 1.83
CA VAL A 35 -3.90 1.15 1.39
C VAL A 35 -4.07 0.80 -0.09
N ALA A 36 -3.03 1.05 -0.90
CA ALA A 36 -3.06 0.80 -2.33
C ALA A 36 -1.67 0.49 -2.89
N LEU A 37 -1.64 -0.32 -3.94
CA LEU A 37 -0.42 -0.58 -4.68
C LEU A 37 -0.68 -0.94 -6.15
N THR A 38 0.34 -0.74 -6.97
CA THR A 38 0.35 -1.10 -8.40
C THR A 38 1.71 -1.69 -8.78
N ASP A 39 1.75 -2.44 -9.87
CA ASP A 39 2.99 -2.88 -10.52
C ASP A 39 2.71 -3.09 -12.01
N ALA A 40 3.71 -2.89 -12.87
CA ALA A 40 3.61 -3.16 -14.29
C ALA A 40 3.33 -4.65 -14.58
N LEU A 41 3.72 -5.55 -13.67
CA LEU A 41 3.32 -6.95 -13.65
C LEU A 41 2.14 -7.12 -12.68
N PRO A 42 0.89 -7.30 -13.16
CA PRO A 42 -0.29 -7.36 -12.29
C PRO A 42 -0.23 -8.47 -11.22
N ALA A 43 0.45 -9.58 -11.52
CA ALA A 43 0.64 -10.68 -10.58
C ALA A 43 1.47 -10.28 -9.34
N ALA A 44 2.47 -9.40 -9.49
CA ALA A 44 3.28 -8.92 -8.37
C ALA A 44 2.43 -8.04 -7.43
N ALA A 45 1.62 -7.14 -8.00
CA ALA A 45 0.67 -6.35 -7.24
C ALA A 45 -0.35 -7.24 -6.51
N ALA A 46 -0.98 -8.18 -7.22
CA ALA A 46 -1.97 -9.09 -6.64
C ALA A 46 -1.40 -9.91 -5.47
N ALA A 47 -0.16 -10.39 -5.58
CA ALA A 47 0.50 -11.16 -4.52
C ALA A 47 0.71 -10.31 -3.24
N LEU A 48 1.27 -9.11 -3.37
CA LEU A 48 1.49 -8.24 -2.20
C LEU A 48 0.17 -7.73 -1.60
N ALA A 49 -0.83 -7.45 -2.44
CA ALA A 49 -2.18 -7.09 -1.99
C ALA A 49 -2.81 -8.21 -1.13
N ALA A 50 -2.68 -9.48 -1.55
CA ALA A 50 -3.19 -10.61 -0.78
C ALA A 50 -2.53 -10.76 0.59
N GLU A 51 -1.25 -10.40 0.73
CA GLU A 51 -0.51 -10.48 2.00
C GLU A 51 -0.78 -9.31 2.94
N THR A 52 -1.08 -8.13 2.39
CA THR A 52 -1.17 -6.88 3.17
C THR A 52 -2.61 -6.39 3.37
N GLY A 53 -3.56 -6.85 2.57
CA GLY A 53 -4.93 -6.33 2.51
C GLY A 53 -5.07 -5.03 1.70
N ALA A 54 -3.99 -4.51 1.14
CA ALA A 54 -4.01 -3.32 0.29
C ALA A 54 -4.74 -3.58 -1.04
N ARG A 55 -5.32 -2.52 -1.64
CA ARG A 55 -5.94 -2.66 -2.97
C ARG A 55 -4.89 -2.68 -4.08
N ALA A 56 -4.95 -3.68 -4.97
CA ALA A 56 -4.23 -3.62 -6.25
C ALA A 56 -5.03 -2.75 -7.23
N THR A 57 -4.43 -1.67 -7.76
CA THR A 57 -5.11 -0.71 -8.64
C THR A 57 -4.13 -0.06 -9.62
N SER A 58 -4.58 0.87 -10.47
CA SER A 58 -3.72 1.61 -11.42
C SER A 58 -2.94 2.75 -10.74
N THR A 59 -1.81 3.16 -11.33
CA THR A 59 -1.01 4.32 -10.88
C THR A 59 -1.85 5.58 -10.77
N GLU A 60 -2.70 5.86 -11.76
CA GLU A 60 -3.55 7.04 -11.84
C GLU A 60 -4.56 7.08 -10.69
N ALA A 61 -5.14 5.92 -10.35
CA ALA A 61 -6.05 5.77 -9.22
C ALA A 61 -5.37 5.88 -7.86
N ILE A 62 -4.06 5.63 -7.76
CA ILE A 62 -3.28 5.89 -6.54
C ILE A 62 -3.01 7.38 -6.42
N LEU A 63 -2.49 8.00 -7.48
CA LEU A 63 -2.11 9.43 -7.47
C LEU A 63 -3.30 10.38 -7.36
N SER A 64 -4.50 9.96 -7.74
CA SER A 64 -5.73 10.76 -7.67
C SER A 64 -6.55 10.53 -6.40
N ASP A 65 -6.13 9.61 -5.53
CA ASP A 65 -6.85 9.30 -4.29
C ASP A 65 -6.47 10.29 -3.18
N ALA A 66 -7.34 11.27 -2.93
CA ALA A 66 -7.16 12.26 -1.86
C ALA A 66 -7.15 11.68 -0.44
N GLY A 67 -7.44 10.38 -0.28
CA GLY A 67 -7.31 9.66 0.97
C GLY A 67 -5.94 9.01 1.18
N ILE A 68 -5.04 9.05 0.20
CA ILE A 68 -3.63 8.64 0.35
C ILE A 68 -2.83 9.88 0.74
N ASP A 69 -2.02 9.75 1.79
CA ASP A 69 -1.15 10.81 2.31
C ASP A 69 0.16 10.96 1.51
#